data_AF-A0A6A3APV0-F1
#
_entry.id   AF-A0A6A3APV0-F1
#
_cell.length_a   1.000
_cell.length_b   1.000
_cell.length_c   1.000
_cell.angle_alpha   90.00
_cell.angle_beta   90.00
_cell.angle_gamma   90.00
#
_symmetry.space_group_name_H-M   'P 1'
#
loop_
_entity.id
_entity.type
_entity.pdbx_description
1 polymer ?
#
loop_
_entity_poly.entity_id
_entity_poly.type
_entity_poly.pdbx_seq_one_letter_code
_entity_poly.pdbx_strand_id
1 'polypeptide(L)'
;MFLWRALIPLHKPKAVVVYHQRLTFCVVQFIDKDPKLAGSVITGLLKYWPVTNSQKELLFISGLEETLEMTSMAEFVTITVPLFRRIAFCLNSSHYQLIFPLIFPALERNSGNHWNQAVLNLTRSIKKMFCEIDEELVLACQRKLEEENSRSSEAAEKRKRTWECLESTASFEPASANMILPMKPAACTIAC
;
A
#
# COMPACT_ATOMS: atom_id res chain seq x y z
N MET A 1 -4.40 15.64 15.58
CA MET A 1 -4.78 15.03 16.87
C MET A 1 -5.42 13.65 16.73
N PHE A 2 -6.45 13.49 15.88
CA PHE A 2 -7.21 12.23 15.76
C PHE A 2 -6.37 11.00 15.37
N LEU A 3 -5.54 11.10 14.32
CA LEU A 3 -4.66 10.00 13.87
C LEU A 3 -3.81 9.43 15.03
N TRP A 4 -3.06 10.28 15.72
CA TRP A 4 -2.16 9.88 16.81
C TRP A 4 -2.87 9.41 18.07
N ARG A 5 -4.00 10.03 18.42
CA ARG A 5 -4.69 9.77 19.70
C ARG A 5 -5.75 8.68 19.60
N ALA A 6 -6.25 8.39 18.42
CA ALA A 6 -7.30 7.38 18.21
C ALA A 6 -6.82 6.25 17.28
N LEU A 7 -6.52 6.55 16.01
CA LEU A 7 -6.26 5.50 15.00
C LEU A 7 -5.01 4.67 15.31
N ILE A 8 -3.88 5.31 15.64
CA ILE A 8 -2.65 4.57 15.93
C ILE A 8 -2.81 3.66 17.17
N PRO A 9 -3.34 4.13 18.32
CA PRO A 9 -3.62 3.26 19.47
C PRO A 9 -4.59 2.10 19.22
N LEU A 10 -5.51 2.20 18.25
CA LEU A 10 -6.44 1.11 17.90
C LEU A 10 -5.76 -0.15 17.35
N HIS A 11 -4.47 -0.09 17.04
CA HIS A 11 -3.66 -1.25 16.68
C HIS A 11 -3.28 -2.11 17.89
N LYS A 12 -3.33 -1.56 19.11
CA LYS A 12 -2.91 -2.23 20.35
C LYS A 12 -3.81 -3.41 20.77
N PRO A 13 -5.16 -3.31 20.78
CA PRO A 13 -6.04 -4.39 21.25
C PRO A 13 -5.86 -5.70 20.49
N LYS A 14 -6.19 -6.83 21.15
CA LYS A 14 -6.19 -8.16 20.51
C LYS A 14 -7.28 -8.27 19.43
N ALA A 15 -8.41 -7.57 19.62
CA ALA A 15 -9.54 -7.56 18.71
C ALA A 15 -9.27 -6.85 17.36
N VAL A 16 -8.07 -6.26 17.17
CA VAL A 16 -7.71 -5.57 15.91
C VAL A 16 -7.92 -6.43 14.67
N VAL A 17 -7.79 -7.75 14.77
CA VAL A 17 -8.06 -8.69 13.68
C VAL A 17 -9.44 -8.47 13.04
N VAL A 18 -10.44 -8.06 13.81
CA VAL A 18 -11.82 -7.85 13.34
C VAL A 18 -11.95 -6.60 12.47
N TYR A 19 -11.16 -5.57 12.74
CA TYR A 19 -11.31 -4.25 12.11
C TYR A 19 -10.03 -3.75 11.40
N HIS A 20 -9.00 -4.59 11.31
CA HIS A 20 -7.68 -4.21 10.81
C HIS A 20 -7.75 -3.56 9.42
N GLN A 21 -8.39 -4.22 8.46
CA GLN A 21 -8.49 -3.71 7.08
C GLN A 21 -9.12 -2.31 7.02
N ARG A 22 -10.17 -2.07 7.81
CA ARG A 22 -10.84 -0.75 7.86
C ARG A 22 -9.95 0.29 8.54
N LEU A 23 -9.24 -0.10 9.58
CA LEU A 23 -8.28 0.77 10.27
C LEU A 23 -7.12 1.16 9.36
N THR A 24 -6.51 0.20 8.66
CA THR A 24 -5.44 0.43 7.68
C THR A 24 -5.93 1.36 6.58
N PHE A 25 -7.11 1.10 6.01
CA PHE A 25 -7.71 1.99 5.00
C PHE A 25 -7.83 3.43 5.53
N CYS A 26 -8.33 3.63 6.75
CA CYS A 26 -8.39 4.97 7.33
C CYS A 26 -7.00 5.61 7.45
N VAL A 27 -6.00 4.86 7.94
CA VAL A 27 -4.63 5.35 8.09
C VAL A 27 -4.01 5.75 6.74
N VAL A 28 -4.16 4.90 5.71
CA VAL A 28 -3.68 5.17 4.35
C VAL A 28 -4.35 6.42 3.77
N GLN A 29 -5.64 6.61 4.00
CA GLN A 29 -6.34 7.83 3.56
C GLN A 29 -5.83 9.11 4.25
N PHE A 30 -5.39 9.02 5.51
CA PHE A 30 -4.73 10.17 6.15
C PHE A 30 -3.39 10.50 5.48
N ILE A 31 -2.62 9.48 5.07
CA ILE A 31 -1.33 9.65 4.39
C ILE A 31 -1.52 10.18 2.97
N ASP A 32 -2.54 9.69 2.24
CA ASP A 32 -2.88 10.20 0.92
C ASP A 32 -3.21 11.71 0.96
N LYS A 33 -3.85 12.18 2.03
CA LYS A 33 -4.14 13.60 2.26
C LYS A 33 -2.92 14.42 2.69
N ASP A 34 -2.03 13.84 3.49
CA ASP A 34 -0.80 14.49 3.94
C ASP A 34 0.35 13.46 4.01
N PRO A 35 1.16 13.34 2.93
CA PRO A 35 2.23 12.35 2.85
C PRO A 35 3.30 12.47 3.93
N LYS A 36 3.43 13.64 4.59
CA LYS A 36 4.37 13.86 5.70
C LYS A 36 3.99 13.09 6.96
N LEU A 37 2.77 12.55 7.01
CA LEU A 37 2.33 11.72 8.12
C LEU A 37 2.91 10.29 8.06
N ALA A 38 3.42 9.84 6.90
CA ALA A 38 3.86 8.46 6.71
C ALA A 38 4.93 8.01 7.72
N GLY A 39 6.01 8.79 7.89
CA GLY A 39 7.11 8.41 8.78
C GLY A 39 6.67 8.30 10.25
N SER A 40 5.85 9.26 10.68
CA SER A 40 5.29 9.24 12.04
C SER A 40 4.29 8.09 12.24
N VAL A 41 3.51 7.71 11.20
CA VAL A 41 2.53 6.61 11.28
C VAL A 41 3.27 5.30 11.45
N ILE A 42 4.27 5.07 10.61
CA ILE A 42 5.10 3.86 10.64
C ILE A 42 5.80 3.76 12.00
N THR A 43 6.35 4.86 12.52
CA THR A 43 6.93 4.89 13.87
C THR A 43 5.91 4.47 14.94
N GLY A 44 4.67 4.94 14.83
CA GLY A 44 3.56 4.55 15.70
C GLY A 44 3.19 3.06 15.61
N LEU A 45 3.16 2.51 14.40
CA LEU A 45 2.90 1.07 14.18
C LEU A 45 4.02 0.20 14.75
N LEU A 46 5.29 0.58 14.52
CA LEU A 46 6.46 -0.12 15.06
C LEU A 46 6.48 -0.13 16.60
N LYS A 47 5.93 0.90 17.25
CA LYS A 47 5.76 0.97 18.71
C LYS A 47 4.77 -0.07 19.24
N TYR A 48 3.73 -0.40 18.48
CA TYR A 48 2.70 -1.37 18.88
C TYR A 48 2.89 -2.75 18.25
N TRP A 49 4.09 -3.02 17.71
CA TRP A 49 4.39 -4.25 16.99
C TRP A 49 4.09 -5.50 17.83
N PRO A 50 3.31 -6.46 17.31
CA PRO A 50 3.02 -7.72 17.99
C PRO A 50 4.25 -8.63 17.98
N VAL A 51 4.65 -9.16 19.13
CA VAL A 51 5.81 -10.09 19.24
C VAL A 51 5.39 -11.52 19.60
N THR A 52 4.14 -11.70 20.07
CA THR A 52 3.67 -12.99 20.61
C THR A 52 2.52 -13.60 19.80
N ASN A 53 2.05 -12.95 18.74
CA ASN A 53 0.92 -13.42 17.94
C ASN A 53 1.25 -13.26 16.45
N SER A 54 1.57 -14.38 15.80
CA SER A 54 2.01 -14.41 14.40
C SER A 54 0.92 -13.96 13.43
N GLN A 55 -0.35 -14.29 13.67
CA GLN A 55 -1.46 -13.81 12.83
C GLN A 55 -1.58 -12.29 12.88
N LYS A 56 -1.46 -11.70 14.08
CA LYS A 56 -1.48 -10.24 14.27
C LYS A 56 -0.24 -9.60 13.64
N GLU A 57 0.91 -10.26 13.72
CA GLU A 57 2.14 -9.81 13.05
C GLU A 57 1.99 -9.76 11.53
N LEU A 58 1.41 -10.80 10.91
CA LEU A 58 1.12 -10.81 9.48
C LEU A 58 0.17 -9.67 9.08
N LEU A 59 -0.85 -9.37 9.89
CA LEU A 59 -1.72 -8.21 9.65
C LEU A 59 -0.94 -6.90 9.71
N PHE A 60 -0.11 -6.72 10.73
CA PHE A 60 0.72 -5.51 10.86
C PHE A 60 1.69 -5.35 9.70
N ILE A 61 2.27 -6.43 9.21
CA ILE A 61 3.16 -6.41 8.03
C ILE A 61 2.38 -6.02 6.78
N SER A 62 1.20 -6.58 6.57
CA SER A 62 0.31 -6.18 5.46
C SER A 62 -0.06 -4.70 5.54
N GLY A 63 -0.46 -4.20 6.71
CA GLY A 63 -0.80 -2.78 6.86
C GLY A 63 0.42 -1.86 6.73
N LEU A 64 1.59 -2.32 7.17
CA LEU A 64 2.86 -1.61 7.00
C LEU A 64 3.27 -1.54 5.53
N GLU A 65 3.08 -2.62 4.78
CA GLU A 65 3.32 -2.67 3.33
C GLU A 65 2.48 -1.61 2.59
N GLU A 66 1.16 -1.59 2.84
CA GLU A 66 0.24 -0.59 2.26
C GLU A 66 0.68 0.86 2.61
N THR A 67 1.14 1.05 3.84
CA THR A 67 1.63 2.36 4.32
C THR A 67 2.93 2.76 3.61
N LEU A 68 3.85 1.80 3.43
CA LEU A 68 5.13 2.00 2.76
C LEU A 68 4.97 2.30 1.27
N GLU A 69 3.97 1.72 0.60
CA GLU A 69 3.70 1.98 -0.83
C GLU A 69 3.39 3.46 -1.11
N MET A 70 2.79 4.16 -0.15
CA MET A 70 2.45 5.59 -0.24
C MET A 70 3.54 6.50 0.37
N THR A 71 4.63 5.93 0.88
CA THR A 71 5.65 6.69 1.61
C THR A 71 6.62 7.38 0.64
N SER A 72 6.81 8.69 0.81
CA SER A 72 7.81 9.43 0.04
C SER A 72 9.24 9.10 0.48
N MET A 73 10.21 9.29 -0.41
CA MET A 73 11.63 9.10 -0.10
C MET A 73 12.09 9.92 1.12
N ALA A 74 11.59 11.15 1.28
CA ALA A 74 11.96 12.01 2.40
C ALA A 74 11.53 11.42 3.75
N GLU A 75 10.32 10.87 3.81
CA GLU A 75 9.79 10.22 5.01
C GLU A 75 10.46 8.87 5.28
N PHE A 76 10.74 8.09 4.23
CA PHE A 76 11.36 6.77 4.36
C PHE A 76 12.74 6.82 5.03
N VAL A 77 13.55 7.85 4.78
CA VAL A 77 14.85 8.04 5.45
C VAL A 77 14.68 8.10 6.97
N THR A 78 13.63 8.79 7.44
CA THR A 78 13.43 9.04 8.88
C THR A 78 13.13 7.76 9.66
N ILE A 79 12.57 6.75 8.99
CA ILE A 79 12.15 5.47 9.59
C ILE A 79 13.03 4.29 9.23
N THR A 80 13.99 4.46 8.31
CA THR A 80 14.80 3.38 7.75
C THR A 80 15.36 2.48 8.87
N VAL A 81 16.09 3.05 9.83
CA VAL A 81 16.77 2.27 10.87
C VAL A 81 15.78 1.42 11.71
N PRO A 82 14.75 2.01 12.35
CA PRO A 82 13.80 1.20 13.13
C PRO A 82 12.97 0.23 12.27
N LEU A 83 12.63 0.60 11.03
CA LEU A 83 11.91 -0.26 10.09
C LEU A 83 12.72 -1.51 9.76
N PHE A 84 13.93 -1.35 9.26
CA PHE A 84 14.76 -2.48 8.83
C PHE A 84 15.18 -3.36 10.01
N ARG A 85 15.39 -2.78 11.20
CA ARG A 85 15.62 -3.59 12.41
C ARG A 85 14.43 -4.50 12.72
N ARG A 86 13.20 -3.99 12.56
CA ARG A 86 12.00 -4.79 12.79
C ARG A 86 11.83 -5.87 11.72
N ILE A 87 12.02 -5.51 10.46
CA ILE A 87 11.91 -6.44 9.33
C ILE A 87 12.92 -7.57 9.48
N ALA A 88 14.20 -7.25 9.77
CA ALA A 88 15.23 -8.27 10.00
C ALA A 88 14.85 -9.25 11.12
N PHE A 89 14.22 -8.77 12.20
CA PHE A 89 13.71 -9.65 13.26
C PHE A 89 12.60 -10.59 12.77
N CYS A 90 11.61 -10.06 12.04
CA CYS A 90 10.50 -10.84 11.48
C CYS A 90 10.99 -11.91 10.49
N LEU A 91 11.99 -11.54 9.70
CA LEU A 91 12.61 -12.35 8.68
C LEU A 91 13.48 -13.48 9.26
N ASN A 92 13.99 -13.34 10.49
CA ASN A 92 14.66 -14.43 11.21
C ASN A 92 13.68 -15.40 11.92
N SER A 93 12.36 -15.23 11.77
CA SER A 93 11.35 -16.11 12.37
C SER A 93 11.04 -17.32 11.48
N SER A 94 10.40 -18.34 12.06
CA SER A 94 9.87 -19.49 11.32
C SER A 94 8.75 -19.14 10.33
N HIS A 95 8.24 -17.91 10.35
CA HIS A 95 7.16 -17.44 9.47
C HIS A 95 7.66 -16.60 8.29
N TYR A 96 8.98 -16.54 8.07
CA TYR A 96 9.58 -15.68 7.03
C TYR A 96 8.98 -15.89 5.63
N GLN A 97 8.60 -17.13 5.28
CA GLN A 97 8.02 -17.48 3.97
C GLN A 97 6.69 -16.76 3.69
N LEU A 98 5.95 -16.40 4.73
CA LEU A 98 4.72 -15.61 4.63
C LEU A 98 5.00 -14.11 4.67
N ILE A 99 6.04 -13.70 5.41
CA ILE A 99 6.37 -12.29 5.68
C ILE A 99 7.12 -11.66 4.51
N PHE A 100 8.11 -12.37 3.96
CA PHE A 100 8.99 -11.84 2.93
C PHE A 100 8.22 -11.43 1.67
N PRO A 101 7.28 -12.23 1.12
CA PRO A 101 6.50 -11.83 -0.05
C PRO A 101 5.60 -10.62 0.19
N LEU A 102 5.16 -10.39 1.44
CA LEU A 102 4.36 -9.21 1.78
C LEU A 102 5.23 -7.96 1.74
N ILE A 103 6.35 -7.94 2.47
CA ILE A 103 7.10 -6.70 2.66
C ILE A 103 8.03 -6.36 1.48
N PHE A 104 8.40 -7.36 0.66
CA PHE A 104 9.39 -7.22 -0.41
C PHE A 104 9.02 -6.14 -1.45
N PRO A 105 7.81 -6.11 -2.05
CA PRO A 105 7.40 -5.07 -3.00
C PRO A 105 7.60 -3.64 -2.49
N ALA A 106 7.12 -3.39 -1.27
CA ALA A 106 7.21 -2.07 -0.65
C ALA A 106 8.66 -1.65 -0.37
N LEU A 107 9.51 -2.57 0.09
CA LEU A 107 10.93 -2.28 0.27
C LEU A 107 11.65 -1.97 -1.04
N GLU A 108 11.35 -2.72 -2.08
CA GLU A 108 11.97 -2.53 -3.39
C GLU A 108 11.61 -1.19 -4.02
N ARG A 109 10.32 -0.84 -3.99
CA ARG A 109 9.86 0.46 -4.51
C ARG A 109 10.47 1.64 -3.76
N ASN A 110 10.59 1.54 -2.43
CA ASN A 110 11.17 2.61 -1.61
C ASN A 110 12.71 2.65 -1.68
N SER A 111 13.37 1.53 -1.94
CA SER A 111 14.83 1.46 -1.98
C SER A 111 15.38 1.74 -3.37
N GLY A 112 14.69 1.36 -4.44
CA GLY A 112 15.23 1.26 -5.80
C GLY A 112 15.91 2.53 -6.33
N ASN A 113 15.45 3.72 -5.93
CA ASN A 113 16.02 5.01 -6.35
C ASN A 113 16.57 5.85 -5.17
N HIS A 114 16.87 5.22 -4.04
CA HIS A 114 17.28 5.95 -2.85
C HIS A 114 18.68 6.55 -3.01
N TRP A 115 18.82 7.86 -2.80
CA TRP A 115 20.12 8.56 -2.81
C TRP A 115 21.10 8.13 -1.69
N ASN A 116 20.64 7.31 -0.74
CA ASN A 116 21.39 6.92 0.44
C ASN A 116 21.91 5.49 0.25
N GLN A 117 23.23 5.38 0.11
CA GLN A 117 23.88 4.11 -0.16
C GLN A 117 23.68 3.08 0.97
N ALA A 118 23.53 3.51 2.22
CA ALA A 118 23.28 2.60 3.34
C ALA A 118 21.92 1.91 3.21
N VAL A 119 20.90 2.64 2.74
CA VAL A 119 19.56 2.09 2.48
C VAL A 119 19.62 1.06 1.35
N LEU A 120 20.24 1.44 0.23
CA LEU A 120 20.44 0.54 -0.92
C LEU A 120 21.18 -0.74 -0.52
N ASN A 121 22.24 -0.59 0.26
CA ASN A 121 23.03 -1.72 0.74
C ASN A 121 22.22 -2.61 1.67
N LEU A 122 21.43 -2.06 2.58
CA LEU A 122 20.64 -2.85 3.52
C LEU A 122 19.57 -3.69 2.82
N THR A 123 18.84 -3.10 1.87
CA THR A 123 17.86 -3.85 1.05
C THR A 123 18.55 -4.95 0.24
N ARG A 124 19.70 -4.66 -0.37
CA ARG A 124 20.49 -5.65 -1.12
C ARG A 124 21.03 -6.76 -0.21
N SER A 125 21.48 -6.42 1.01
CA SER A 125 21.96 -7.39 1.99
C SER A 125 20.85 -8.31 2.47
N ILE A 126 19.64 -7.79 2.73
CA ILE A 126 18.48 -8.61 3.06
C ILE A 126 18.16 -9.55 1.90
N LYS A 127 18.05 -9.04 0.67
CA LYS A 127 17.84 -9.88 -0.51
C LYS A 127 18.88 -10.98 -0.65
N LYS A 128 20.17 -10.63 -0.51
CA LYS A 128 21.28 -11.58 -0.65
C LYS A 128 21.20 -12.67 0.41
N MET A 129 21.01 -12.28 1.68
CA MET A 129 20.81 -13.22 2.79
C MET A 129 19.63 -14.16 2.50
N PHE A 130 18.51 -13.64 1.99
CA PHE A 130 17.35 -14.46 1.66
C PHE A 130 17.58 -15.37 0.46
N CYS A 131 18.32 -14.94 -0.56
CA CYS A 131 18.71 -15.83 -1.66
C CYS A 131 19.58 -17.00 -1.17
N GLU A 132 20.45 -16.76 -0.19
CA GLU A 132 21.28 -17.81 0.41
C GLU A 132 20.45 -18.84 1.21
N ILE A 133 19.27 -18.46 1.69
CA ILE A 133 18.35 -19.32 2.45
C ILE A 133 17.34 -20.01 1.53
N ASP A 134 16.72 -19.26 0.62
CA ASP A 134 15.56 -19.66 -0.18
C ASP A 134 15.51 -18.83 -1.49
N GLU A 135 16.34 -19.23 -2.45
CA GLU A 135 16.46 -18.54 -3.75
C GLU A 135 15.13 -18.54 -4.53
N GLU A 136 14.38 -19.65 -4.49
CA GLU A 136 13.12 -19.79 -5.21
C GLU A 136 12.08 -18.77 -4.71
N LEU A 137 11.99 -18.58 -3.39
CA LEU A 137 11.11 -17.57 -2.80
C LEU A 137 11.46 -16.16 -3.26
N VAL A 138 12.76 -15.81 -3.28
CA VAL A 138 13.18 -14.47 -3.73
C VAL A 138 12.85 -14.26 -5.20
N LEU A 139 13.16 -15.23 -6.05
CA LEU A 139 12.85 -15.16 -7.48
C LEU A 139 11.34 -15.08 -7.74
N ALA A 140 10.53 -15.82 -6.98
CA ALA A 140 9.07 -15.74 -7.07
C ALA A 140 8.55 -14.35 -6.69
N CYS A 141 9.09 -13.73 -5.63
CA CYS A 141 8.73 -12.38 -5.24
C CYS A 141 9.12 -11.34 -6.30
N GLN A 142 10.32 -11.48 -6.91
CA GLN A 142 10.77 -10.61 -7.99
C GLN A 142 9.86 -10.69 -9.22
N ARG A 143 9.57 -11.91 -9.70
CA ARG A 143 8.66 -12.11 -10.85
C ARG A 143 7.29 -11.49 -10.59
N LYS A 144 6.72 -11.76 -9.40
CA LYS A 144 5.40 -11.22 -9.04
C LYS A 144 5.41 -9.68 -9.03
N LEU A 145 6.46 -9.06 -8.51
CA LEU A 145 6.61 -7.60 -8.50
C LEU A 145 6.70 -7.04 -9.94
N GLU A 146 7.46 -7.68 -10.82
CA GLU A 146 7.58 -7.28 -12.23
C GLU A 146 6.25 -7.43 -12.99
N GLU A 147 5.51 -8.52 -12.74
CA GLU A 147 4.17 -8.74 -13.28
C GLU A 147 3.17 -7.68 -12.79
N GLU A 148 3.17 -7.35 -11.50
CA GLU A 148 2.30 -6.31 -10.93
C GLU A 148 2.63 -4.91 -11.49
N ASN A 149 3.91 -4.58 -11.63
CA ASN A 149 4.35 -3.33 -12.24
C ASN A 149 3.93 -3.22 -13.70
N SER A 150 4.09 -4.30 -14.48
CA SER A 150 3.68 -4.36 -15.88
C SER A 150 2.16 -4.20 -16.00
N ARG A 151 1.39 -4.92 -15.17
CA ARG A 151 -0.07 -4.85 -15.14
C ARG A 151 -0.58 -3.45 -14.74
N SER A 152 0.06 -2.80 -13.77
CA SER A 152 -0.27 -1.43 -13.34
C SER A 152 0.01 -0.42 -14.46
N SER A 153 1.14 -0.55 -15.15
CA SER A 153 1.53 0.27 -16.30
C SER A 153 0.53 0.13 -17.46
N GLU A 154 0.18 -1.11 -17.84
CA GLU A 154 -0.81 -1.37 -18.89
C GLU A 154 -2.20 -0.82 -18.54
N ALA A 155 -2.61 -0.93 -17.28
CA ALA A 155 -3.88 -0.37 -16.80
C ALA A 155 -3.86 1.17 -16.83
N ALA A 156 -2.74 1.80 -16.49
CA ALA A 156 -2.58 3.26 -16.59
C ALA A 156 -2.65 3.73 -18.05
N GLU A 157 -1.99 3.02 -18.97
CA GLU A 157 -1.99 3.32 -20.40
C GLU A 157 -3.38 3.14 -21.03
N LYS A 158 -4.09 2.05 -20.69
CA LYS A 158 -5.49 1.85 -21.11
C LYS A 158 -6.41 2.97 -20.59
N ARG A 159 -6.24 3.38 -19.34
CA ARG A 159 -7.00 4.50 -18.75
C ARG A 159 -6.72 5.81 -19.50
N LYS A 160 -5.45 6.10 -19.80
CA LYS A 160 -5.05 7.29 -20.55
C LYS A 160 -5.70 7.34 -21.94
N ARG A 161 -5.62 6.24 -22.71
CA ARG A 161 -6.27 6.15 -24.04
C ARG A 161 -7.78 6.30 -23.99
N THR A 162 -8.41 5.69 -22.97
CA THR A 162 -9.86 5.82 -22.76
C THR A 162 -10.23 7.26 -22.47
N TRP A 163 -9.46 7.96 -21.64
CA TRP A 163 -9.65 9.37 -21.33
C TRP A 163 -9.48 10.27 -22.56
N GLU A 164 -8.43 10.07 -23.35
CA GLU A 164 -8.20 10.81 -24.61
C GLU A 164 -9.34 10.63 -25.63
N CYS A 165 -9.88 9.40 -25.72
CA CYS A 165 -11.05 9.12 -26.56
C CYS A 165 -12.31 9.84 -26.07
N LEU A 166 -12.55 9.86 -24.75
CA LEU A 166 -13.67 10.57 -24.14
C LEU A 166 -13.55 12.09 -24.34
N GLU A 167 -12.35 12.64 -24.19
CA GLU A 167 -12.09 14.07 -24.38
C GLU A 167 -12.27 14.48 -25.85
N SER A 168 -11.81 13.65 -26.80
CA SER A 168 -12.06 13.85 -28.23
C SER A 168 -13.55 13.83 -28.57
N THR A 169 -14.29 12.81 -28.11
CA THR A 169 -15.75 12.72 -28.35
C THR A 169 -16.55 13.84 -27.69
N ALA A 170 -16.17 14.30 -26.50
CA ALA A 170 -16.78 15.45 -25.83
C ALA A 170 -16.46 16.79 -26.51
N SER A 171 -15.32 16.90 -27.20
CA SER A 171 -14.93 18.11 -27.95
C SER A 171 -15.73 18.29 -29.25
N PHE A 172 -16.32 17.21 -29.77
CA PHE A 172 -17.23 17.23 -30.91
C PHE A 172 -18.69 17.12 -30.44
N GLU A 173 -19.24 18.15 -29.79
CA GLU A 173 -20.70 18.27 -29.75
C GLU A 173 -21.24 18.58 -31.16
N PRO A 174 -22.17 17.78 -31.71
CA PRO A 174 -22.92 18.18 -32.88
C PRO A 174 -23.99 19.19 -32.46
N ALA A 175 -24.01 20.33 -33.14
CA ALA A 175 -25.14 21.25 -33.16
C ALA A 175 -26.38 20.55 -33.78
N SER A 176 -27.10 19.72 -33.03
CA SER A 176 -28.52 19.39 -33.24
C SER A 176 -29.03 18.37 -32.21
N ALA A 177 -29.55 18.86 -31.08
CA ALA A 177 -30.55 18.13 -30.32
C ALA A 177 -31.49 19.08 -29.55
N ASN A 178 -32.07 20.04 -30.29
CA ASN A 178 -33.44 20.47 -29.99
C ASN A 178 -34.38 19.28 -30.31
N MET A 179 -34.39 18.26 -29.47
CA MET A 179 -35.56 17.42 -29.30
C MET A 179 -35.96 17.52 -27.83
N ILE A 180 -36.99 18.32 -27.60
CA ILE A 180 -37.85 18.20 -26.44
C ILE A 180 -38.34 16.74 -26.43
N LEU A 181 -37.68 15.89 -25.65
CA LEU A 181 -38.25 14.63 -25.21
C LEU A 181 -39.20 14.97 -24.06
N PRO A 182 -40.52 14.79 -24.21
CA PRO A 182 -41.42 14.93 -23.08
C PRO A 182 -41.13 13.77 -22.13
N MET A 183 -40.34 14.02 -21.09
CA MET A 183 -40.25 13.12 -19.95
C MET A 183 -41.62 13.10 -19.27
N LYS A 184 -42.41 12.07 -19.56
CA LYS A 184 -43.57 11.71 -18.75
C LYS A 184 -43.04 11.18 -17.41
N PRO A 185 -43.48 11.70 -16.25
CA PRO A 185 -42.99 11.20 -14.97
C PRO A 185 -43.50 9.76 -14.78
N ALA A 186 -42.58 8.83 -14.55
CA ALA A 186 -42.95 7.51 -14.05
C ALA A 186 -43.42 7.68 -12.61
N ALA A 187 -44.73 7.55 -12.40
CA ALA A 187 -45.30 7.42 -11.07
C ALA A 187 -44.75 6.13 -10.43
N CYS A 188 -43.88 6.29 -9.43
CA CYS A 188 -43.45 5.19 -8.58
C CYS A 188 -44.56 4.95 -7.55
N THR A 189 -45.43 3.99 -7.81
CA THR A 189 -46.41 3.52 -6.83
C THR A 189 -45.67 2.69 -5.79
N ILE A 190 -45.41 3.28 -4.63
CA ILE A 190 -45.05 2.52 -3.43
C ILE A 190 -46.35 1.89 -2.93
N ALA A 191 -46.48 0.58 -3.05
CA ALA A 191 -47.48 -0.19 -2.32
C ALA A 191 -46.93 -0.50 -0.93
N CYS A 192 -47.76 -0.23 0.09
CA CYS A 192 -47.51 -0.47 1.51
C CYS A 192 -47.28 -1.94 1.86
#